data_AF-A0A928TBU6-F1
#
_entry.id   AF-A0A928TBU6-F1
#
_cell.length_a   1.000
_cell.length_b   1.000
_cell.length_c   1.000
_cell.angle_alpha   90.00
_cell.angle_beta   90.00
_cell.angle_gamma   90.00
#
_symmetry.space_group_name_H-M   'P 1'
#
loop_
_entity.id
_entity.type
_entity.pdbx_description
1 polymer ?
#
loop_
_entity_poly.entity_id
_entity_poly.type
_entity_poly.pdbx_seq_one_letter_code
_entity_poly.pdbx_strand_id
1 'polypeptide(L)'
;MKSPQVWKTGLRMAACIGWLGCVQLAAGQAVPETVFFDVPQNLAVNPNPAPTAQLSAVPGYPADAGRLTLIALLYHPDPGMHGPGPYPVVVVLHGSGGMWSNDTIASGAKTPLRRWGERLAERGFLCLMPDSFNPRGIPGNFSNRRPHHDSAIDDAVCSPNYERPKDVVAALAYLQTRTDADQQHIGLLGFSHGSQTGLNAILDPSVDLGNYTVDYINDQADTVKLAVPAPVRVPAALPFPRVGIFYYPGCAHFAYHGSPGSTAAGRYMPDRRAQVVMFHGTNDSLLGVADPNASPKTGSLFPIKFTLASAAQATAQGIANPFVQHHIFDLAGHSFDETTIEPQGNWNTPQESADEKANRLARDETLKWLEFRLRRHELTPAPDPNVPGALLVSWSGREQLRYRHQTSVNLTNWTQQGDDIIGQGALISLPVVLPPEKRSFHQLLIDPVPAPASDLLYESFFLEYGDFSL
;
A
#
# COMPACT_ATOMS: atom_id res chain seq x y z
N MET A 1 -18.35 -50.98 79.95
CA MET A 1 -16.99 -50.46 79.71
C MET A 1 -16.24 -51.43 78.81
N LYS A 2 -16.07 -51.10 77.52
CA LYS A 2 -15.10 -51.72 76.63
C LYS A 2 -14.87 -50.83 75.39
N SER A 3 -13.60 -50.84 75.01
CA SER A 3 -12.77 -50.20 73.97
C SER A 3 -13.28 -50.22 72.51
N PRO A 4 -12.58 -49.48 71.59
CA PRO A 4 -13.17 -48.85 70.40
C PRO A 4 -12.94 -49.59 69.07
N GLN A 5 -13.71 -49.21 68.04
CA GLN A 5 -13.56 -49.67 66.66
C GLN A 5 -13.00 -48.56 65.75
N VAL A 6 -11.99 -48.94 64.97
CA VAL A 6 -11.23 -48.16 63.99
C VAL A 6 -12.03 -47.99 62.69
N TRP A 7 -12.05 -46.78 62.12
CA TRP A 7 -12.53 -46.53 60.76
C TRP A 7 -11.42 -45.89 59.92
N LYS A 8 -11.15 -46.53 58.76
CA LYS A 8 -10.18 -46.15 57.74
C LYS A 8 -10.69 -44.97 56.92
N THR A 9 -9.88 -43.93 56.72
CA THR A 9 -10.08 -42.88 55.72
C THR A 9 -9.09 -43.07 54.57
N GLY A 10 -9.64 -43.27 53.36
CA GLY A 10 -8.87 -43.33 52.11
C GLY A 10 -8.66 -41.95 51.52
N LEU A 11 -7.41 -41.65 51.16
CA LEU A 11 -6.97 -40.42 50.50
C LEU A 11 -7.29 -40.53 48.99
N ARG A 12 -8.05 -39.58 48.43
CA ARG A 12 -8.15 -39.38 46.96
C ARG A 12 -7.27 -38.19 46.58
N MET A 13 -6.18 -38.45 45.84
CA MET A 13 -5.41 -37.43 45.14
C MET A 13 -6.21 -36.94 43.93
N ALA A 14 -6.51 -35.65 43.87
CA ALA A 14 -6.99 -34.99 42.66
C ALA A 14 -5.77 -34.37 41.94
N ALA A 15 -5.55 -34.77 40.69
CA ALA A 15 -4.54 -34.17 39.82
C ALA A 15 -5.10 -32.86 39.25
N CYS A 16 -4.51 -31.72 39.62
CA CYS A 16 -4.75 -30.44 38.97
C CYS A 16 -3.84 -30.34 37.74
N ILE A 17 -4.42 -30.50 36.55
CA ILE A 17 -3.78 -30.14 35.28
C ILE A 17 -3.91 -28.61 35.17
N GLY A 18 -2.80 -27.89 35.35
CA GLY A 18 -2.74 -26.45 35.13
C GLY A 18 -2.80 -26.13 33.65
N TRP A 19 -3.93 -25.58 33.19
CA TRP A 19 -4.01 -24.86 31.92
C TRP A 19 -3.28 -23.52 32.08
N LEU A 20 -2.06 -23.42 31.54
CA LEU A 20 -1.42 -22.13 31.28
C LEU A 20 -2.08 -21.52 30.04
N GLY A 21 -3.19 -20.83 30.26
CA GLY A 21 -3.75 -19.94 29.25
C GLY A 21 -2.77 -18.80 29.00
N CYS A 22 -2.19 -18.73 27.80
CA CYS A 22 -1.55 -17.52 27.33
C CYS A 22 -2.63 -16.43 27.28
N VAL A 23 -2.60 -15.52 28.25
CA VAL A 23 -3.31 -14.25 28.14
C VAL A 23 -2.52 -13.43 27.12
N GLN A 24 -2.96 -13.45 25.86
CA GLN A 24 -2.62 -12.39 24.93
C GLN A 24 -3.20 -11.10 25.51
N LEU A 25 -2.34 -10.30 26.14
CA LEU A 25 -2.65 -8.89 26.38
C LEU A 25 -2.99 -8.30 25.01
N ALA A 26 -4.22 -7.83 24.85
CA ALA A 26 -4.61 -7.07 23.67
C ALA A 26 -3.62 -5.90 23.55
N ALA A 27 -2.81 -5.89 22.50
CA ALA A 27 -2.01 -4.72 22.17
C ALA A 27 -2.97 -3.52 22.08
N GLY A 28 -2.66 -2.45 22.82
CA GLY A 28 -3.45 -1.22 22.71
C GLY A 28 -3.45 -0.74 21.25
N GLN A 29 -4.59 -0.24 20.76
CA GLN A 29 -4.66 0.32 19.41
C GLN A 29 -3.58 1.41 19.24
N ALA A 30 -2.83 1.36 18.15
CA ALA A 30 -1.77 2.33 17.87
C ALA A 30 -2.36 3.76 17.81
N VAL A 31 -1.92 4.63 18.70
CA VAL A 31 -2.31 6.04 18.72
C VAL A 31 -1.34 6.82 17.83
N PRO A 32 -1.82 7.56 16.82
CA PRO A 32 -0.93 8.29 15.93
C PRO A 32 -0.37 9.55 16.58
N GLU A 33 0.88 9.87 16.25
CA GLU A 33 1.48 11.19 16.43
C GLU A 33 0.97 12.14 15.34
N THR A 34 0.68 13.39 15.68
CA THR A 34 0.42 14.44 14.68
C THR A 34 1.73 15.12 14.30
N VAL A 35 2.06 15.13 13.02
CA VAL A 35 3.31 15.71 12.52
C VAL A 35 3.05 16.73 11.42
N PHE A 36 4.01 17.64 11.23
CA PHE A 36 3.94 18.70 10.21
C PHE A 36 5.21 18.72 9.36
N PHE A 37 5.05 18.91 8.06
CA PHE A 37 6.17 19.06 7.15
C PHE A 37 5.78 19.85 5.90
N ASP A 38 6.75 20.50 5.28
CA ASP A 38 6.49 21.38 4.15
C ASP A 38 6.55 20.67 2.83
N VAL A 39 5.70 21.11 1.90
CA VAL A 39 5.95 20.95 0.47
C VAL A 39 7.18 21.80 0.11
N PRO A 40 8.21 21.24 -0.56
CA PRO A 40 9.40 21.99 -0.95
C PRO A 40 9.04 23.29 -1.69
N GLN A 41 9.69 24.40 -1.34
CA GLN A 41 9.33 25.74 -1.82
C GLN A 41 9.37 25.85 -3.35
N ASN A 42 10.25 25.10 -4.01
CA ASN A 42 10.35 25.05 -5.48
C ASN A 42 9.21 24.26 -6.15
N LEU A 43 8.39 23.56 -5.38
CA LEU A 43 7.22 22.80 -5.84
C LEU A 43 5.89 23.46 -5.42
N ALA A 44 5.91 24.19 -4.31
CA ALA A 44 4.77 24.93 -3.78
C ALA A 44 4.26 25.99 -4.79
N VAL A 45 2.96 26.25 -4.77
CA VAL A 45 2.33 27.30 -5.59
C VAL A 45 2.54 28.68 -4.94
N ASN A 46 2.61 29.75 -5.74
CA ASN A 46 2.82 31.10 -5.21
C ASN A 46 1.70 32.05 -5.68
N PRO A 47 0.91 32.65 -4.76
CA PRO A 47 0.92 32.41 -3.31
C PRO A 47 0.38 31.02 -2.94
N ASN A 48 0.78 30.51 -1.77
CA ASN A 48 0.19 29.28 -1.23
C ASN A 48 -1.29 29.53 -0.85
N PRO A 49 -2.18 28.54 -1.01
CA PRO A 49 -3.54 28.67 -0.51
C PRO A 49 -3.52 28.77 1.02
N ALA A 50 -4.46 29.51 1.58
CA ALA A 50 -4.57 29.62 3.04
C ALA A 50 -5.07 28.30 3.65
N PRO A 51 -4.51 27.84 4.78
CA PRO A 51 -5.01 26.67 5.49
C PRO A 51 -6.41 26.93 6.06
N THR A 52 -7.14 25.86 6.36
CA THR A 52 -8.44 25.98 7.05
C THR A 52 -8.27 26.59 8.44
N ALA A 53 -9.33 27.22 8.95
CA ALA A 53 -9.35 27.74 10.32
C ALA A 53 -9.10 26.64 11.36
N GLN A 54 -9.62 25.42 11.13
CA GLN A 54 -9.39 24.29 12.03
C GLN A 54 -7.92 23.86 12.05
N LEU A 55 -7.24 23.82 10.90
CA LEU A 55 -5.83 23.48 10.84
C LEU A 55 -4.97 24.56 11.50
N SER A 56 -5.30 25.83 11.24
CA SER A 56 -4.64 26.97 11.88
C SER A 56 -4.76 26.97 13.40
N ALA A 57 -5.78 26.31 13.95
CA ALA A 57 -6.01 26.16 15.38
C ALA A 57 -5.34 24.90 15.98
N VAL A 58 -4.75 24.02 15.15
CA VAL A 58 -4.04 22.83 15.66
C VAL A 58 -2.76 23.27 16.38
N PRO A 59 -2.53 22.86 17.63
CA PRO A 59 -1.31 23.19 18.36
C PRO A 59 -0.05 22.78 17.59
N GLY A 60 0.89 23.72 17.45
CA GLY A 60 2.17 23.48 16.77
C GLY A 60 2.14 23.62 15.25
N TYR A 61 0.98 23.84 14.63
CA TYR A 61 0.91 24.10 13.19
C TYR A 61 1.58 25.44 12.83
N PRO A 62 2.61 25.46 11.96
CA PRO A 62 3.28 26.70 11.59
C PRO A 62 2.47 27.41 10.50
N ALA A 63 1.48 28.20 10.91
CA ALA A 63 0.67 29.01 10.00
C ALA A 63 1.50 30.16 9.39
N ASP A 64 2.27 29.84 8.35
CA ASP A 64 3.13 30.74 7.59
C ASP A 64 2.64 30.81 6.14
N ALA A 65 2.21 32.00 5.69
CA ALA A 65 1.71 32.21 4.33
C ALA A 65 2.79 31.94 3.25
N GLY A 66 4.07 31.97 3.60
CA GLY A 66 5.19 31.64 2.73
C GLY A 66 5.42 30.14 2.53
N ARG A 67 4.72 29.28 3.28
CA ARG A 67 4.95 27.82 3.30
C ARG A 67 3.64 27.06 3.14
N LEU A 68 3.67 26.00 2.34
CA LEU A 68 2.59 25.02 2.30
C LEU A 68 2.95 23.87 3.24
N THR A 69 2.50 23.95 4.49
CA THR A 69 2.78 22.93 5.50
C THR A 69 1.63 21.94 5.58
N LEU A 70 1.94 20.66 5.37
CA LEU A 70 1.02 19.54 5.51
C LEU A 70 0.91 19.12 6.98
N ILE A 71 -0.28 18.69 7.38
CA ILE A 71 -0.52 17.93 8.61
C ILE A 71 -0.60 16.45 8.24
N ALA A 72 -0.05 15.58 9.08
CA ALA A 72 -0.16 14.14 8.89
C ALA A 72 -0.35 13.40 10.22
N LEU A 73 -0.94 12.21 10.13
CA LEU A 73 -0.91 11.23 11.21
C LEU A 73 0.24 10.25 10.97
N LEU A 74 1.03 10.00 12.01
CA LEU A 74 2.14 9.07 12.01
C LEU A 74 1.88 7.95 13.03
N TYR A 75 1.60 6.75 12.55
CA TYR A 75 1.44 5.56 13.38
C TYR A 75 2.78 4.85 13.51
N HIS A 76 3.18 4.60 14.76
CA HIS A 76 4.43 3.94 15.11
C HIS A 76 4.22 2.46 15.43
N PRO A 77 5.07 1.56 14.92
CA PRO A 77 5.21 0.23 15.47
C PRO A 77 5.53 0.25 16.97
N ASP A 78 5.03 -0.75 17.70
CA ASP A 78 5.47 -0.97 19.08
C ASP A 78 6.95 -1.45 19.08
N PRO A 79 7.89 -0.65 19.64
CA PRO A 79 9.30 -1.04 19.67
C PRO A 79 9.57 -2.27 20.55
N GLY A 80 8.70 -2.59 21.50
CA GLY A 80 8.78 -3.81 22.30
C GLY A 80 8.49 -5.08 21.49
N MET A 81 7.68 -4.96 20.44
CA MET A 81 7.31 -6.07 19.55
C MET A 81 8.19 -6.15 18.30
N HIS A 82 8.57 -5.00 17.73
CA HIS A 82 9.25 -4.92 16.43
C HIS A 82 10.70 -4.46 16.51
N GLY A 83 11.23 -4.25 17.72
CA GLY A 83 12.55 -3.66 17.93
C GLY A 83 12.56 -2.13 17.71
N PRO A 84 13.71 -1.46 17.90
CA PRO A 84 13.79 0.01 17.90
C PRO A 84 13.73 0.67 16.51
N GLY A 85 13.51 -0.09 15.44
CA GLY A 85 13.63 0.39 14.06
C GLY A 85 15.09 0.45 13.56
N PRO A 86 15.35 1.11 12.41
CA PRO A 86 14.39 1.83 11.58
C PRO A 86 13.34 0.90 10.96
N TYR A 87 12.12 1.40 10.78
CA TYR A 87 10.98 0.63 10.29
C TYR A 87 10.75 0.86 8.79
N PRO A 88 10.37 -0.18 8.01
CA PRO A 88 9.82 0.04 6.68
C PRO A 88 8.60 0.96 6.75
N VAL A 89 8.42 1.82 5.75
CA VAL A 89 7.45 2.91 5.79
C VAL A 89 6.36 2.72 4.74
N VAL A 90 5.12 3.03 5.09
CA VAL A 90 4.00 3.13 4.14
C VAL A 90 3.38 4.51 4.22
N VAL A 91 3.40 5.25 3.11
CA VAL A 91 2.67 6.52 2.97
C VAL A 91 1.27 6.22 2.45
N VAL A 92 0.25 6.56 3.24
CA VAL A 92 -1.15 6.31 2.89
C VAL A 92 -1.82 7.59 2.39
N LEU A 93 -2.35 7.54 1.17
CA LEU A 93 -2.90 8.69 0.46
C LEU A 93 -4.43 8.60 0.42
N HIS A 94 -5.09 9.53 1.11
CA HIS A 94 -6.55 9.55 1.19
C HIS A 94 -7.22 9.87 -0.17
N GLY A 95 -8.45 9.38 -0.34
CA GLY A 95 -9.32 9.68 -1.48
C GLY A 95 -9.91 11.09 -1.42
N SER A 96 -10.83 11.37 -2.35
CA SER A 96 -11.47 12.69 -2.49
C SER A 96 -12.39 13.05 -1.31
N GLY A 97 -12.77 12.07 -0.48
CA GLY A 97 -13.49 12.30 0.78
C GLY A 97 -12.66 12.93 1.89
N GLY A 98 -11.34 13.05 1.74
CA GLY A 98 -10.44 13.62 2.75
C GLY A 98 -10.01 12.63 3.83
N MET A 99 -9.10 13.06 4.70
CA MET A 99 -8.53 12.19 5.73
C MET A 99 -9.41 12.06 6.98
N TRP A 100 -10.14 13.11 7.33
CA TRP A 100 -10.71 13.27 8.67
C TRP A 100 -12.17 12.83 8.78
N SER A 101 -12.52 12.22 9.91
CA SER A 101 -13.90 11.85 10.24
C SER A 101 -14.77 13.10 10.35
N ASN A 102 -15.94 13.09 9.70
CA ASN A 102 -16.83 14.26 9.61
C ASN A 102 -16.10 15.56 9.21
N ASP A 103 -15.05 15.45 8.38
CA ASP A 103 -14.29 16.59 7.86
C ASP A 103 -13.68 17.47 8.96
N THR A 104 -13.46 16.88 10.15
CA THR A 104 -13.02 17.54 11.38
C THR A 104 -11.72 16.91 11.89
N ILE A 105 -10.63 17.69 11.92
CA ILE A 105 -9.29 17.21 12.33
C ILE A 105 -9.32 16.55 13.72
N ALA A 106 -9.99 17.19 14.68
CA ALA A 106 -10.09 16.70 16.06
C ALA A 106 -10.85 15.37 16.20
N SER A 107 -11.62 14.95 15.19
CA SER A 107 -12.32 13.66 15.16
C SER A 107 -11.43 12.50 14.70
N GLY A 108 -10.16 12.76 14.36
CA GLY A 108 -9.23 11.74 13.89
C GLY A 108 -9.52 11.26 12.46
N ALA A 109 -8.71 10.31 11.98
CA ALA A 109 -8.87 9.77 10.63
C ALA A 109 -10.20 9.03 10.46
N LYS A 110 -10.75 9.05 9.24
CA LYS A 110 -11.90 8.21 8.86
C LYS A 110 -11.60 6.74 9.14
N THR A 111 -12.62 5.98 9.52
CA THR A 111 -12.48 4.59 9.99
C THR A 111 -11.65 3.69 9.06
N PRO A 112 -11.83 3.68 7.73
CA PRO A 112 -11.01 2.85 6.83
C PRO A 112 -9.52 3.21 6.89
N LEU A 113 -9.19 4.51 6.87
CA LEU A 113 -7.81 5.01 6.99
C LEU A 113 -7.21 4.68 8.36
N ARG A 114 -7.95 4.94 9.44
CA ARG A 114 -7.51 4.59 10.80
C ARG A 114 -7.18 3.10 10.93
N ARG A 115 -8.04 2.21 10.39
CA ARG A 115 -7.82 0.75 10.38
C ARG A 115 -6.54 0.38 9.63
N TRP A 116 -6.18 1.08 8.56
CA TRP A 116 -4.89 0.88 7.88
C TRP A 116 -3.71 1.33 8.73
N GLY A 117 -3.80 2.48 9.41
CA GLY A 117 -2.73 2.98 10.29
C GLY A 117 -2.43 2.02 11.44
N GLU A 118 -3.48 1.58 12.14
CA GLU A 118 -3.40 0.57 13.20
C GLU A 118 -2.79 -0.74 12.68
N ARG A 119 -3.33 -1.28 11.59
CA ARG A 119 -2.87 -2.55 11.00
C ARG A 119 -1.42 -2.52 10.54
N LEU A 120 -0.98 -1.41 9.94
CA LEU A 120 0.40 -1.27 9.46
C LEU A 120 1.37 -1.16 10.64
N ALA A 121 1.03 -0.37 11.67
CA ALA A 121 1.82 -0.28 12.89
C ALA A 121 1.91 -1.62 13.64
N GLU A 122 0.78 -2.34 13.78
CA GLU A 122 0.73 -3.69 14.37
C GLU A 122 1.66 -4.68 13.64
N ARG A 123 1.85 -4.49 12.34
CA ARG A 123 2.74 -5.30 11.49
C ARG A 123 4.16 -4.78 11.42
N GLY A 124 4.54 -3.74 12.17
CA GLY A 124 5.92 -3.25 12.19
C GLY A 124 6.26 -2.34 11.01
N PHE A 125 5.28 -1.65 10.44
CA PHE A 125 5.48 -0.58 9.48
C PHE A 125 5.22 0.79 10.12
N LEU A 126 6.10 1.76 9.87
CA LEU A 126 5.81 3.15 10.14
C LEU A 126 4.79 3.64 9.10
N CYS A 127 3.66 4.18 9.54
CA CYS A 127 2.61 4.62 8.61
C CYS A 127 2.40 6.13 8.69
N LEU A 128 2.62 6.83 7.56
CA LEU A 128 2.46 8.27 7.44
C LEU A 128 1.24 8.59 6.56
N MET A 129 0.29 9.36 7.08
CA MET A 129 -0.93 9.75 6.38
C MET A 129 -1.00 11.27 6.24
N PRO A 130 -0.50 11.87 5.14
CA PRO A 130 -0.64 13.30 4.89
C PRO A 130 -2.06 13.69 4.53
N ASP A 131 -2.53 14.81 5.07
CA ASP A 131 -3.72 15.53 4.63
C ASP A 131 -3.35 16.52 3.52
N SER A 132 -3.86 16.28 2.31
CA SER A 132 -3.67 17.17 1.17
C SER A 132 -4.61 18.38 1.18
N PHE A 133 -5.70 18.37 1.97
CA PHE A 133 -6.83 19.27 1.80
C PHE A 133 -6.84 20.44 2.78
N ASN A 134 -6.75 20.21 4.09
CA ASN A 134 -6.79 21.31 5.05
C ASN A 134 -5.67 22.35 4.88
N PRO A 135 -4.42 21.96 4.51
CA PRO A 135 -3.36 22.92 4.17
C PRO A 135 -3.72 23.87 3.04
N ARG A 136 -4.69 23.48 2.21
CA ARG A 136 -5.16 24.24 1.04
C ARG A 136 -6.55 24.84 1.23
N GLY A 137 -7.01 24.95 2.47
CA GLY A 137 -8.27 25.62 2.80
C GLY A 137 -9.52 24.78 2.55
N ILE A 138 -9.37 23.46 2.35
CA ILE A 138 -10.48 22.55 2.08
C ILE A 138 -10.75 21.70 3.32
N PRO A 139 -11.78 22.01 4.13
CA PRO A 139 -12.14 21.17 5.27
C PRO A 139 -12.87 19.90 4.83
N GLY A 140 -13.64 19.96 3.73
CA GLY A 140 -14.52 18.90 3.24
C GLY A 140 -15.10 19.20 1.85
N ASN A 141 -16.11 18.44 1.43
CA ASN A 141 -16.81 18.59 0.13
C ASN A 141 -15.91 18.48 -1.12
N PHE A 142 -14.82 17.71 -1.04
CA PHE A 142 -13.92 17.51 -2.18
C PHE A 142 -14.34 16.32 -3.07
N SER A 143 -15.16 15.39 -2.56
CA SER A 143 -15.53 14.14 -3.25
C SER A 143 -16.08 14.29 -4.67
N ASN A 144 -16.72 15.43 -4.97
CA ASN A 144 -17.40 15.68 -6.24
C ASN A 144 -16.65 16.67 -7.14
N ARG A 145 -15.41 17.04 -6.77
CA ARG A 145 -14.61 17.99 -7.54
C ARG A 145 -13.92 17.33 -8.73
N ARG A 146 -13.77 18.11 -9.80
CA ARG A 146 -13.19 17.71 -11.09
C ARG A 146 -12.66 18.94 -11.82
N PRO A 147 -11.83 18.80 -12.86
CA PRO A 147 -11.39 19.95 -13.65
C PRO A 147 -12.58 20.75 -14.22
N HIS A 148 -12.75 22.00 -13.77
CA HIS A 148 -13.94 22.80 -14.08
C HIS A 148 -13.69 24.31 -13.91
N HIS A 149 -14.36 25.17 -14.68
CA HIS A 149 -14.19 26.63 -14.57
C HIS A 149 -14.68 27.26 -13.26
N ASP A 150 -15.74 26.71 -12.69
CA ASP A 150 -16.22 27.09 -11.36
C ASP A 150 -15.30 26.56 -10.27
N SER A 151 -14.55 27.46 -9.65
CA SER A 151 -13.66 27.22 -8.51
C SER A 151 -14.31 26.50 -7.31
N ALA A 152 -15.65 26.53 -7.18
CA ALA A 152 -16.37 25.82 -6.13
C ALA A 152 -16.34 24.30 -6.33
N ILE A 153 -16.24 23.84 -7.58
CA ILE A 153 -16.23 22.42 -7.95
C ILE A 153 -14.96 22.00 -8.71
N ASP A 154 -14.04 22.93 -8.99
CA ASP A 154 -12.74 22.66 -9.58
C ASP A 154 -11.80 21.91 -8.61
N ASP A 155 -11.10 20.90 -9.13
CA ASP A 155 -10.06 20.14 -8.40
C ASP A 155 -8.69 20.83 -8.43
N ALA A 156 -8.47 21.86 -9.27
CA ALA A 156 -7.14 22.40 -9.59
C ALA A 156 -6.23 22.66 -8.38
N VAL A 157 -6.75 23.23 -7.29
CA VAL A 157 -5.98 23.53 -6.08
C VAL A 157 -5.39 22.29 -5.39
N CYS A 158 -6.04 21.14 -5.56
CA CYS A 158 -5.68 19.85 -4.99
C CYS A 158 -5.67 18.75 -6.05
N SER A 159 -5.38 19.07 -7.31
CA SER A 159 -5.51 18.09 -8.39
C SER A 159 -4.64 16.86 -8.11
N PRO A 160 -5.15 15.63 -8.28
CA PRO A 160 -4.39 14.41 -8.01
C PRO A 160 -3.35 14.16 -9.10
N ASN A 161 -3.40 14.93 -10.18
CA ASN A 161 -2.56 14.77 -11.35
C ASN A 161 -1.24 15.54 -11.25
N TYR A 162 -1.27 16.75 -10.68
CA TYR A 162 -0.11 17.64 -10.68
C TYR A 162 0.12 18.39 -9.37
N GLU A 163 -0.89 18.56 -8.49
CA GLU A 163 -0.70 19.23 -7.20
C GLU A 163 -0.39 18.25 -6.06
N ARG A 164 -1.27 17.28 -5.79
CA ARG A 164 -1.05 16.30 -4.70
C ARG A 164 0.19 15.42 -4.87
N PRO A 165 0.68 15.10 -6.08
CA PRO A 165 1.95 14.39 -6.22
C PRO A 165 3.13 15.11 -5.54
N LYS A 166 3.06 16.44 -5.41
CA LYS A 166 4.06 17.24 -4.66
C LYS A 166 4.03 16.92 -3.16
N ASP A 167 2.88 16.53 -2.61
CA ASP A 167 2.74 16.10 -1.21
C ASP A 167 3.45 14.76 -0.96
N VAL A 168 3.52 13.89 -1.96
CA VAL A 168 4.33 12.66 -1.89
C VAL A 168 5.82 13.01 -1.82
N VAL A 169 6.28 13.98 -2.63
CA VAL A 169 7.67 14.48 -2.54
C VAL A 169 7.95 15.08 -1.16
N ALA A 170 7.00 15.85 -0.61
CA ALA A 170 7.08 16.40 0.74
C ALA A 170 7.20 15.29 1.81
N ALA A 171 6.37 14.25 1.71
CA ALA A 171 6.42 13.11 2.61
C ALA A 171 7.76 12.36 2.53
N LEU A 172 8.31 12.16 1.33
CA LEU A 172 9.62 11.52 1.15
C LEU A 172 10.76 12.38 1.71
N ALA A 173 10.70 13.70 1.54
CA ALA A 173 11.66 14.64 2.13
C ALA A 173 11.59 14.62 3.65
N TYR A 174 10.39 14.59 4.23
CA TYR A 174 10.18 14.45 5.66
C TYR A 174 10.75 13.13 6.19
N LEU A 175 10.45 12.01 5.55
CA LEU A 175 10.95 10.69 5.94
C LEU A 175 12.48 10.58 5.83
N GLN A 176 13.11 11.30 4.90
CA GLN A 176 14.57 11.38 4.82
C GLN A 176 15.22 12.01 6.07
N THR A 177 14.48 12.86 6.81
CA THR A 177 14.99 13.47 8.05
C THR A 177 14.82 12.58 9.29
N ARG A 178 14.08 11.46 9.16
CA ARG A 178 13.73 10.59 10.27
C ARG A 178 14.71 9.45 10.45
N THR A 179 15.11 9.20 11.69
CA THR A 179 16.04 8.10 12.06
C THR A 179 15.33 6.77 12.29
N ASP A 180 14.03 6.81 12.57
CA ASP A 180 13.17 5.63 12.76
C ASP A 180 12.53 5.15 11.44
N ALA A 181 12.78 5.83 10.32
CA ALA A 181 12.31 5.44 8.99
C ALA A 181 13.41 4.70 8.21
N ASP A 182 13.09 3.51 7.69
CA ASP A 182 13.95 2.81 6.73
C ASP A 182 13.76 3.42 5.33
N GLN A 183 14.64 4.34 5.01
CA GLN A 183 14.59 5.14 3.78
C GLN A 183 14.74 4.29 2.50
N GLN A 184 15.19 3.04 2.60
CA GLN A 184 15.31 2.12 1.47
C GLN A 184 14.04 1.28 1.27
N HIS A 185 13.10 1.30 2.20
CA HIS A 185 11.92 0.43 2.19
C HIS A 185 10.66 1.26 2.44
N ILE A 186 10.33 2.09 1.45
CA ILE A 186 9.12 2.92 1.44
C ILE A 186 8.12 2.37 0.41
N GLY A 187 6.84 2.29 0.78
CA GLY A 187 5.73 2.00 -0.12
C GLY A 187 4.69 3.12 -0.14
N LEU A 188 3.90 3.17 -1.20
CA LEU A 188 2.70 4.01 -1.29
C LEU A 188 1.45 3.12 -1.25
N LEU A 189 0.45 3.54 -0.49
CA LEU A 189 -0.90 2.97 -0.49
C LEU A 189 -1.89 4.09 -0.79
N GLY A 190 -2.61 4.01 -1.90
CA GLY A 190 -3.57 5.04 -2.31
C GLY A 190 -4.98 4.50 -2.49
N PHE A 191 -5.97 5.39 -2.31
CA PHE A 191 -7.39 5.11 -2.53
C PHE A 191 -8.00 6.18 -3.44
N SER A 192 -8.68 5.79 -4.53
CA SER A 192 -9.36 6.70 -5.47
C SER A 192 -8.45 7.87 -5.92
N HIS A 193 -8.77 9.09 -5.51
CA HIS A 193 -7.98 10.30 -5.72
C HIS A 193 -6.53 10.19 -5.20
N GLY A 194 -6.33 9.47 -4.10
CA GLY A 194 -5.01 9.14 -3.55
C GLY A 194 -4.24 8.13 -4.41
N SER A 195 -4.94 7.20 -5.07
CA SER A 195 -4.33 6.30 -6.06
C SER A 195 -3.83 7.07 -7.28
N GLN A 196 -4.64 7.98 -7.80
CA GLN A 196 -4.22 8.87 -8.89
C GLN A 196 -2.99 9.69 -8.47
N THR A 197 -3.00 10.23 -7.24
CA THR A 197 -1.87 10.97 -6.67
C THR A 197 -0.59 10.15 -6.64
N GLY A 198 -0.66 8.94 -6.09
CA GLY A 198 0.52 8.07 -5.98
C GLY A 198 1.06 7.64 -7.35
N LEU A 199 0.19 7.21 -8.26
CA LEU A 199 0.55 6.86 -9.64
C LEU A 199 1.28 8.00 -10.35
N ASN A 200 0.79 9.23 -10.22
CA ASN A 200 1.44 10.40 -10.82
C ASN A 200 2.73 10.83 -10.12
N ALA A 201 2.86 10.57 -8.81
CA ALA A 201 4.09 10.88 -8.07
C ALA A 201 5.26 9.98 -8.46
N ILE A 202 4.99 8.74 -8.89
CA ILE A 202 6.00 7.77 -9.30
C ILE A 202 6.03 7.56 -10.81
N LEU A 203 5.71 8.57 -11.63
CA LEU A 203 5.78 8.43 -13.09
C LEU A 203 7.24 8.34 -13.58
N ASP A 204 7.54 7.39 -14.47
CA ASP A 204 8.88 7.21 -15.02
C ASP A 204 9.30 8.45 -15.85
N PRO A 205 10.55 8.92 -15.73
CA PRO A 205 11.02 10.07 -16.50
C PRO A 205 11.06 9.86 -18.02
N SER A 206 10.99 8.62 -18.52
CA SER A 206 10.84 8.36 -19.96
C SER A 206 9.46 8.67 -20.52
N VAL A 207 8.47 8.89 -19.65
CA VAL A 207 7.14 9.38 -20.04
C VAL A 207 7.16 10.90 -20.02
N ASP A 208 7.23 11.49 -21.21
CA ASP A 208 7.12 12.92 -21.44
C ASP A 208 6.13 13.19 -22.58
N LEU A 209 5.00 13.81 -22.23
CA LEU A 209 3.97 14.20 -23.19
C LEU A 209 4.22 15.60 -23.80
N GLY A 210 5.24 16.32 -23.32
CA GLY A 210 5.55 17.71 -23.67
C GLY A 210 4.55 18.70 -23.08
N ASN A 211 3.28 18.61 -23.50
CA ASN A 211 2.19 19.48 -23.05
C ASN A 211 1.09 18.63 -22.38
N TYR A 212 1.07 18.63 -21.05
CA TYR A 212 0.02 17.96 -20.29
C TYR A 212 -1.29 18.74 -20.37
N THR A 213 -2.39 18.01 -20.56
CA THR A 213 -3.73 18.59 -20.63
C THR A 213 -4.75 17.71 -19.92
N VAL A 214 -5.76 18.30 -19.31
CA VAL A 214 -6.94 17.57 -18.81
C VAL A 214 -8.19 17.89 -19.63
N ASP A 215 -9.12 16.93 -19.70
CA ASP A 215 -10.51 17.19 -20.07
C ASP A 215 -11.12 18.08 -18.98
N TYR A 216 -11.38 19.34 -19.32
CA TYR A 216 -11.84 20.40 -18.44
C TYR A 216 -13.17 20.96 -18.91
N ILE A 217 -14.05 21.29 -17.98
CA ILE A 217 -15.38 21.83 -18.30
C ILE A 217 -15.34 23.36 -18.21
N ASN A 218 -15.55 24.04 -19.35
CA ASN A 218 -15.56 25.49 -19.42
C ASN A 218 -16.88 26.11 -18.91
N ASP A 219 -16.98 27.44 -18.97
CA ASP A 219 -18.14 28.23 -18.56
C ASP A 219 -19.37 28.08 -19.46
N GLN A 220 -19.21 27.47 -20.63
CA GLN A 220 -20.31 27.05 -21.51
C GLN A 220 -20.74 25.58 -21.28
N ALA A 221 -20.20 24.92 -20.25
CA ALA A 221 -20.39 23.49 -19.96
C ALA A 221 -19.87 22.53 -21.05
N ASP A 222 -18.99 23.00 -21.92
CA ASP A 222 -18.30 22.17 -22.91
C ASP A 222 -17.06 21.50 -22.30
N THR A 223 -16.77 20.27 -22.73
CA THR A 223 -15.50 19.61 -22.42
C THR A 223 -14.42 20.07 -23.41
N VAL A 224 -13.43 20.80 -22.91
CA VAL A 224 -12.26 21.28 -23.66
C VAL A 224 -10.97 20.72 -23.07
N LYS A 225 -9.85 20.85 -23.78
CA LYS A 225 -8.52 20.53 -23.26
C LYS A 225 -7.92 21.76 -22.58
N LEU A 226 -7.68 21.69 -21.27
CA LEU A 226 -6.96 22.72 -20.54
C LEU A 226 -5.51 22.29 -20.33
N ALA A 227 -4.56 23.16 -20.68
CA ALA A 227 -3.15 22.96 -20.38
C ALA A 227 -2.92 23.06 -18.86
N VAL A 228 -2.19 22.10 -18.32
CA VAL A 228 -1.89 21.98 -16.89
C VAL A 228 -0.42 21.64 -16.69
N PRO A 229 0.14 21.84 -15.48
CA PRO A 229 1.52 21.47 -15.21
C PRO A 229 1.80 19.99 -15.46
N ALA A 230 3.04 19.67 -15.82
CA ALA A 230 3.53 18.30 -15.82
C ALA A 230 3.57 17.71 -14.39
N PRO A 231 3.50 16.37 -14.23
CA PRO A 231 3.55 15.79 -12.90
C PRO A 231 4.94 16.01 -12.33
N VAL A 232 5.03 16.20 -11.01
CA VAL A 232 6.32 16.29 -10.34
C VAL A 232 7.15 15.02 -10.57
N ARG A 233 8.47 15.14 -10.49
CA ARG A 233 9.37 13.99 -10.42
C ARG A 233 10.00 13.98 -9.04
N VAL A 234 10.02 12.81 -8.38
CA VAL A 234 10.73 12.64 -7.12
C VAL A 234 12.22 12.93 -7.37
N PRO A 235 12.81 13.95 -6.69
CA PRO A 235 14.22 14.27 -6.85
C PRO A 235 15.10 13.06 -6.54
N ALA A 236 16.18 12.88 -7.32
CA ALA A 236 17.09 11.74 -7.14
C ALA A 236 17.76 11.67 -5.76
N ALA A 237 17.84 12.79 -5.05
CA ALA A 237 18.39 12.86 -3.69
C ALA A 237 17.43 12.34 -2.62
N LEU A 238 16.13 12.22 -2.90
CA LEU A 238 15.14 11.70 -1.96
C LEU A 238 15.04 10.17 -2.04
N PRO A 239 14.63 9.49 -0.96
CA PRO A 239 14.26 8.09 -1.04
C PRO A 239 13.10 7.90 -2.02
N PHE A 240 13.01 6.72 -2.63
CA PHE A 240 12.00 6.42 -3.64
C PHE A 240 11.14 5.21 -3.24
N PRO A 241 9.81 5.24 -3.44
CA PRO A 241 8.96 4.10 -3.13
C PRO A 241 9.31 2.85 -3.96
N ARG A 242 9.43 1.69 -3.31
CA ARG A 242 9.71 0.40 -3.96
C ARG A 242 8.45 -0.34 -4.40
N VAL A 243 7.30 0.04 -3.85
CA VAL A 243 5.99 -0.52 -4.20
C VAL A 243 4.92 0.55 -4.14
N GLY A 244 4.02 0.56 -5.11
CA GLY A 244 2.80 1.36 -5.11
C GLY A 244 1.59 0.44 -5.17
N ILE A 245 0.67 0.59 -4.23
CA ILE A 245 -0.53 -0.23 -4.11
C ILE A 245 -1.74 0.70 -4.21
N PHE A 246 -2.53 0.53 -5.26
CA PHE A 246 -3.51 1.55 -5.66
C PHE A 246 -4.89 0.97 -5.82
N TYR A 247 -5.78 1.43 -4.96
CA TYR A 247 -7.19 1.07 -4.95
C TYR A 247 -7.97 2.03 -5.86
N TYR A 248 -8.59 1.47 -6.88
CA TYR A 248 -9.59 2.07 -7.77
C TYR A 248 -9.27 3.50 -8.22
N PRO A 249 -8.08 3.81 -8.79
CA PRO A 249 -7.85 5.12 -9.41
C PRO A 249 -8.92 5.38 -10.47
N GLY A 250 -9.74 6.41 -10.24
CA GLY A 250 -10.93 6.70 -11.05
C GLY A 250 -10.68 7.66 -12.21
N CYS A 251 -11.74 7.90 -12.99
CA CYS A 251 -11.86 9.00 -13.96
C CYS A 251 -10.80 9.06 -15.06
N ALA A 252 -10.03 7.97 -15.26
CA ALA A 252 -8.91 7.91 -16.21
C ALA A 252 -7.99 9.14 -16.17
N HIS A 253 -7.79 9.70 -14.98
CA HIS A 253 -7.01 10.92 -14.74
C HIS A 253 -7.47 12.12 -15.60
N PHE A 254 -8.74 12.17 -16.02
CA PHE A 254 -9.28 13.20 -16.91
C PHE A 254 -8.44 13.39 -18.19
N ALA A 255 -7.94 12.28 -18.76
CA ALA A 255 -7.10 12.28 -19.95
C ALA A 255 -5.76 13.04 -19.80
N TYR A 256 -5.28 13.19 -18.56
CA TYR A 256 -4.00 13.83 -18.24
C TYR A 256 -2.82 13.18 -18.96
N HIS A 257 -2.86 11.85 -19.10
CA HIS A 257 -1.85 11.05 -19.80
C HIS A 257 -2.14 10.87 -21.30
N GLY A 258 -2.98 11.73 -21.87
CA GLY A 258 -3.49 11.62 -23.23
C GLY A 258 -4.82 10.88 -23.31
N SER A 259 -5.16 10.36 -24.49
CA SER A 259 -6.44 9.66 -24.70
C SER A 259 -6.59 8.51 -23.69
N PRO A 260 -7.65 8.47 -22.87
CA PRO A 260 -7.94 7.36 -21.95
C PRO A 260 -8.02 6.01 -22.67
N GLY A 261 -8.35 6.02 -23.97
CA GLY A 261 -8.43 4.83 -24.81
C GLY A 261 -7.08 4.32 -25.34
N SER A 262 -5.98 5.05 -25.14
CA SER A 262 -4.68 4.72 -25.72
C SER A 262 -3.91 3.71 -24.88
N THR A 263 -3.36 2.69 -25.52
CA THR A 263 -2.44 1.70 -24.93
C THR A 263 -1.01 1.86 -25.44
N ALA A 264 -0.71 2.98 -26.08
CA ALA A 264 0.58 3.21 -26.74
C ALA A 264 1.70 3.53 -25.74
N ALA A 265 2.94 3.25 -26.13
CA ALA A 265 4.13 3.74 -25.45
C ALA A 265 4.12 5.28 -25.32
N GLY A 266 4.77 5.79 -24.29
CA GLY A 266 4.85 7.21 -23.97
C GLY A 266 3.62 7.77 -23.26
N ARG A 267 2.57 6.96 -23.04
CA ARG A 267 1.35 7.40 -22.34
C ARG A 267 1.49 7.33 -20.84
N TYR A 268 1.94 6.22 -20.32
CA TYR A 268 2.06 6.01 -18.88
C TYR A 268 3.03 4.88 -18.60
N MET A 269 3.80 5.00 -17.52
CA MET A 269 4.60 3.92 -16.93
C MET A 269 5.04 4.38 -15.53
N PRO A 270 4.83 3.60 -14.47
CA PRO A 270 5.47 3.87 -13.20
C PRO A 270 7.00 3.80 -13.34
N ASP A 271 7.72 4.52 -12.50
CA ASP A 271 9.17 4.52 -12.47
C ASP A 271 9.68 3.11 -12.20
N ARG A 272 10.69 2.71 -12.97
CA ARG A 272 11.33 1.39 -12.91
C ARG A 272 11.88 0.98 -11.54
N ARG A 273 12.03 1.92 -10.61
CA ARG A 273 12.43 1.65 -9.22
C ARG A 273 11.30 1.08 -8.36
N ALA A 274 10.04 1.23 -8.78
CA ALA A 274 8.86 0.74 -8.10
C ALA A 274 8.25 -0.48 -8.81
N GLN A 275 7.49 -1.27 -8.05
CA GLN A 275 6.51 -2.21 -8.60
C GLN A 275 5.11 -1.76 -8.23
N VAL A 276 4.15 -1.89 -9.15
CA VAL A 276 2.77 -1.41 -8.94
C VAL A 276 1.76 -2.55 -8.98
N VAL A 277 0.91 -2.56 -7.94
CA VAL A 277 -0.27 -3.41 -7.81
C VAL A 277 -1.50 -2.51 -7.79
N MET A 278 -2.51 -2.84 -8.57
CA MET A 278 -3.73 -2.05 -8.67
C MET A 278 -4.98 -2.92 -8.52
N PHE A 279 -6.03 -2.35 -7.93
CA PHE A 279 -7.31 -3.00 -7.71
C PHE A 279 -8.45 -2.16 -8.28
N HIS A 280 -9.45 -2.79 -8.90
CA HIS A 280 -10.70 -2.13 -9.32
C HIS A 280 -11.89 -3.06 -9.14
N GLY A 281 -13.08 -2.52 -8.92
CA GLY A 281 -14.34 -3.27 -9.01
C GLY A 281 -15.02 -3.07 -10.36
N THR A 282 -15.71 -4.06 -10.91
CA THR A 282 -16.38 -3.93 -12.22
C THR A 282 -17.62 -3.02 -12.18
N ASN A 283 -18.21 -2.80 -11.00
CA ASN A 283 -19.32 -1.88 -10.75
C ASN A 283 -18.87 -0.51 -10.23
N ASP A 284 -17.56 -0.22 -10.23
CA ASP A 284 -17.05 1.10 -9.90
C ASP A 284 -17.63 2.13 -10.90
N SER A 285 -18.45 3.06 -10.39
CA SER A 285 -19.14 4.08 -11.19
C SER A 285 -18.20 5.08 -11.87
N LEU A 286 -16.94 5.15 -11.43
CA LEU A 286 -15.88 5.94 -12.05
C LEU A 286 -15.12 5.15 -13.12
N LEU A 287 -15.48 3.88 -13.35
CA LEU A 287 -15.20 3.14 -14.57
C LEU A 287 -16.34 3.38 -15.56
N GLY A 288 -16.04 4.06 -16.67
CA GLY A 288 -17.07 4.64 -17.53
C GLY A 288 -18.16 3.66 -17.98
N VAL A 289 -19.34 3.64 -17.33
CA VAL A 289 -20.50 4.56 -17.47
C VAL A 289 -21.51 4.28 -16.31
N ALA A 290 -22.24 5.27 -15.75
CA ALA A 290 -23.69 5.46 -16.00
C ALA A 290 -24.21 6.88 -15.67
N ASP A 291 -23.36 7.77 -15.13
CA ASP A 291 -23.73 9.16 -14.86
C ASP A 291 -23.35 10.04 -16.08
N PRO A 292 -24.31 10.71 -16.76
CA PRO A 292 -24.03 11.61 -17.88
C PRO A 292 -23.22 12.85 -17.48
N ASN A 293 -23.06 13.12 -16.18
CA ASN A 293 -22.15 14.13 -15.64
C ASN A 293 -20.85 13.53 -15.10
N ALA A 294 -20.64 12.21 -15.06
CA ALA A 294 -19.33 11.62 -14.77
C ALA A 294 -18.52 11.55 -16.07
N SER A 295 -17.32 12.12 -16.11
CA SER A 295 -16.43 11.95 -17.27
C SER A 295 -15.46 10.79 -17.04
N PRO A 296 -15.76 9.60 -17.60
CA PRO A 296 -14.75 8.79 -18.30
C PRO A 296 -15.31 8.22 -19.62
N LYS A 297 -14.82 8.71 -20.76
CA LYS A 297 -15.39 8.50 -22.11
C LYS A 297 -15.38 7.04 -22.60
N THR A 298 -16.49 6.35 -22.40
CA THR A 298 -17.11 5.28 -23.20
C THR A 298 -16.22 4.07 -23.63
N GLY A 299 -16.35 2.94 -22.92
CA GLY A 299 -16.07 1.59 -23.45
C GLY A 299 -14.78 0.87 -22.98
N SER A 300 -14.94 -0.44 -22.71
CA SER A 300 -13.93 -1.47 -22.37
C SER A 300 -12.86 -1.06 -21.34
N LEU A 301 -13.13 -1.35 -20.06
CA LEU A 301 -12.22 -1.39 -18.90
C LEU A 301 -10.98 -0.46 -18.98
N PHE A 302 -11.19 0.85 -18.86
CA PHE A 302 -10.13 1.88 -18.97
C PHE A 302 -8.89 1.72 -18.08
N PRO A 303 -8.98 1.26 -16.82
CA PRO A 303 -7.78 1.13 -16.00
C PRO A 303 -6.82 0.05 -16.53
N ILE A 304 -7.32 -0.95 -17.28
CA ILE A 304 -6.47 -1.92 -17.99
C ILE A 304 -5.55 -1.19 -18.97
N LYS A 305 -6.00 -0.08 -19.55
CA LYS A 305 -5.24 0.65 -20.57
C LYS A 305 -4.01 1.34 -19.97
N PHE A 306 -4.02 1.70 -18.69
CA PHE A 306 -2.82 2.18 -17.98
C PHE A 306 -1.77 1.08 -17.86
N THR A 307 -2.19 -0.13 -17.50
CA THR A 307 -1.31 -1.31 -17.44
C THR A 307 -0.73 -1.64 -18.81
N LEU A 308 -1.55 -1.60 -19.86
CA LEU A 308 -1.11 -1.85 -21.25
C LEU A 308 -0.18 -0.75 -21.79
N ALA A 309 -0.46 0.52 -21.49
CA ALA A 309 0.43 1.64 -21.82
C ALA A 309 1.78 1.51 -21.11
N SER A 310 1.77 1.09 -19.84
CA SER A 310 2.98 0.79 -19.07
C SER A 310 3.78 -0.34 -19.72
N ALA A 311 3.12 -1.42 -20.12
CA ALA A 311 3.78 -2.53 -20.83
C ALA A 311 4.38 -2.10 -22.18
N ALA A 312 3.66 -1.28 -22.94
CA ALA A 312 4.15 -0.74 -24.21
C ALA A 312 5.37 0.17 -24.01
N GLN A 313 5.35 1.04 -22.99
CA GLN A 313 6.48 1.90 -22.67
C GLN A 313 7.68 1.09 -22.15
N ALA A 314 7.46 0.11 -21.28
CA ALA A 314 8.53 -0.74 -20.75
C ALA A 314 9.23 -1.51 -21.88
N THR A 315 8.45 -2.08 -22.81
CA THR A 315 8.96 -2.71 -24.04
C THR A 315 9.80 -1.72 -24.86
N ALA A 316 9.33 -0.49 -25.06
CA ALA A 316 10.06 0.54 -25.80
C ALA A 316 11.38 0.95 -25.11
N GLN A 317 11.46 0.85 -23.78
CA GLN A 317 12.65 1.13 -22.99
C GLN A 317 13.57 -0.10 -22.81
N GLY A 318 13.15 -1.30 -23.22
CA GLY A 318 13.90 -2.54 -23.03
C GLY A 318 14.04 -2.96 -21.56
N ILE A 319 13.00 -2.71 -20.75
CA ILE A 319 12.97 -3.05 -19.32
C ILE A 319 11.74 -3.88 -18.97
N ALA A 320 11.77 -4.55 -17.81
CA ALA A 320 10.58 -5.23 -17.27
C ALA A 320 9.48 -4.20 -16.92
N ASN A 321 8.22 -4.55 -17.15
CA ASN A 321 7.09 -3.69 -16.82
C ASN A 321 7.01 -3.45 -15.30
N PRO A 322 7.10 -2.19 -14.81
CA PRO A 322 6.95 -1.88 -13.38
C PRO A 322 5.54 -2.16 -12.86
N PHE A 323 4.54 -2.17 -13.74
CA PHE A 323 3.18 -2.55 -13.41
C PHE A 323 3.06 -4.08 -13.42
N VAL A 324 2.98 -4.68 -12.23
CA VAL A 324 3.13 -6.14 -12.07
C VAL A 324 1.80 -6.86 -11.88
N GLN A 325 0.77 -6.19 -11.34
CA GLN A 325 -0.55 -6.79 -11.15
C GLN A 325 -1.66 -5.77 -11.26
N HIS A 326 -2.74 -6.15 -11.96
CA HIS A 326 -4.01 -5.43 -11.96
C HIS A 326 -5.15 -6.42 -11.67
N HIS A 327 -5.73 -6.30 -10.49
CA HIS A 327 -6.85 -7.11 -10.03
C HIS A 327 -8.16 -6.39 -10.34
N ILE A 328 -9.07 -7.09 -11.01
CA ILE A 328 -10.41 -6.59 -11.31
C ILE A 328 -11.42 -7.54 -10.67
N PHE A 329 -12.12 -7.00 -9.67
CA PHE A 329 -13.07 -7.68 -8.82
C PHE A 329 -14.47 -7.56 -9.39
N ASP A 330 -15.09 -8.70 -9.68
CA ASP A 330 -16.43 -8.68 -10.25
C ASP A 330 -17.47 -8.20 -9.24
N LEU A 331 -18.46 -7.43 -9.72
CA LEU A 331 -19.56 -6.83 -8.96
C LEU A 331 -19.18 -5.84 -7.86
N ALA A 332 -17.89 -5.61 -7.61
CA ALA A 332 -17.43 -4.66 -6.60
C ALA A 332 -17.53 -3.19 -7.08
N GLY A 333 -17.84 -2.28 -6.17
CA GLY A 333 -18.00 -0.85 -6.41
C GLY A 333 -16.72 -0.03 -6.22
N HIS A 334 -16.85 1.32 -6.27
CA HIS A 334 -15.70 2.24 -6.19
C HIS A 334 -15.02 2.25 -4.81
N SER A 335 -15.76 2.07 -3.72
CA SER A 335 -15.23 2.16 -2.36
C SER A 335 -15.35 0.81 -1.64
N PHE A 336 -15.05 -0.28 -2.34
CA PHE A 336 -15.25 -1.64 -1.79
C PHE A 336 -14.46 -1.87 -0.48
N ASP A 337 -13.34 -1.17 -0.28
CA ASP A 337 -12.48 -1.29 0.91
C ASP A 337 -13.06 -0.62 2.17
N GLU A 338 -14.11 0.20 2.03
CA GLU A 338 -14.79 0.84 3.16
C GLU A 338 -15.75 -0.11 3.90
N THR A 339 -16.00 -1.29 3.33
CA THR A 339 -16.83 -2.32 3.95
C THR A 339 -16.20 -2.91 5.22
N THR A 340 -17.00 -3.59 6.03
CA THR A 340 -16.47 -4.40 7.13
C THR A 340 -16.35 -5.84 6.65
N ILE A 341 -15.11 -6.34 6.61
CA ILE A 341 -14.85 -7.72 6.18
C ILE A 341 -15.58 -8.70 7.11
N GLU A 342 -16.34 -9.61 6.50
CA GLU A 342 -17.07 -10.68 7.18
C GLU A 342 -16.14 -11.60 8.01
N PRO A 343 -16.63 -12.23 9.08
CA PRO A 343 -15.90 -13.26 9.80
C PRO A 343 -15.56 -14.45 8.89
N GLN A 344 -14.46 -15.16 9.18
CA GLN A 344 -13.96 -16.25 8.35
C GLN A 344 -14.99 -17.35 8.02
N GLY A 345 -15.91 -17.65 8.95
CA GLY A 345 -16.97 -18.64 8.72
C GLY A 345 -17.99 -18.27 7.64
N ASN A 346 -18.04 -16.99 7.25
CA ASN A 346 -18.96 -16.45 6.25
C ASN A 346 -18.27 -16.20 4.90
N TRP A 347 -16.96 -16.47 4.77
CA TRP A 347 -16.27 -16.23 3.51
C TRP A 347 -16.77 -17.17 2.41
N ASN A 348 -16.98 -16.62 1.20
CA ASN A 348 -17.54 -17.31 0.04
C ASN A 348 -18.94 -17.91 0.25
N THR A 349 -19.69 -17.39 1.21
CA THR A 349 -21.11 -17.71 1.38
C THR A 349 -21.94 -16.52 0.90
N PRO A 350 -23.27 -16.67 0.72
CA PRO A 350 -24.15 -15.54 0.40
C PRO A 350 -24.17 -14.40 1.45
N GLN A 351 -23.53 -14.59 2.60
CA GLN A 351 -23.38 -13.55 3.62
C GLN A 351 -22.25 -12.56 3.28
N GLU A 352 -21.23 -12.99 2.53
CA GLU A 352 -20.15 -12.11 2.06
C GLU A 352 -20.55 -11.48 0.73
N SER A 353 -20.78 -10.17 0.75
CA SER A 353 -21.02 -9.40 -0.47
C SER A 353 -19.76 -9.33 -1.35
N ALA A 354 -19.95 -8.94 -2.62
CA ALA A 354 -18.83 -8.75 -3.55
C ALA A 354 -17.82 -7.71 -3.04
N ASP A 355 -18.28 -6.61 -2.45
CA ASP A 355 -17.40 -5.58 -1.89
C ASP A 355 -16.63 -6.08 -0.67
N GLU A 356 -17.25 -6.88 0.21
CA GLU A 356 -16.58 -7.45 1.39
C GLU A 356 -15.51 -8.48 0.98
N LYS A 357 -15.82 -9.31 -0.02
CA LYS A 357 -14.84 -10.23 -0.61
C LYS A 357 -13.70 -9.46 -1.28
N ALA A 358 -13.99 -8.45 -2.09
CA ALA A 358 -12.99 -7.59 -2.72
C ALA A 358 -12.10 -6.90 -1.69
N ASN A 359 -12.68 -6.36 -0.61
CA ASN A 359 -11.95 -5.74 0.49
C ASN A 359 -10.96 -6.72 1.12
N ARG A 360 -11.44 -7.92 1.48
CA ARG A 360 -10.60 -8.97 2.06
C ARG A 360 -9.45 -9.35 1.15
N LEU A 361 -9.73 -9.69 -0.10
CA LEU A 361 -8.72 -10.15 -1.05
C LEU A 361 -7.70 -9.04 -1.38
N ALA A 362 -8.15 -7.81 -1.63
CA ALA A 362 -7.27 -6.68 -1.87
C ALA A 362 -6.40 -6.34 -0.68
N ARG A 363 -6.96 -6.41 0.55
CA ARG A 363 -6.21 -6.19 1.79
C ARG A 363 -5.11 -7.24 1.95
N ASP A 364 -5.43 -8.50 1.73
CA ASP A 364 -4.46 -9.59 1.88
C ASP A 364 -3.34 -9.46 0.84
N GLU A 365 -3.68 -9.16 -0.41
CA GLU A 365 -2.71 -8.88 -1.48
C GLU A 365 -1.84 -7.65 -1.16
N THR A 366 -2.45 -6.60 -0.62
CA THR A 366 -1.74 -5.39 -0.19
C THR A 366 -0.68 -5.71 0.85
N LEU A 367 -1.05 -6.45 1.90
CA LEU A 367 -0.13 -6.84 2.95
C LEU A 367 0.99 -7.74 2.42
N LYS A 368 0.67 -8.68 1.53
CA LYS A 368 1.65 -9.56 0.88
C LYS A 368 2.71 -8.76 0.12
N TRP A 369 2.29 -7.79 -0.69
CA TRP A 369 3.23 -6.96 -1.46
C TRP A 369 4.05 -6.00 -0.61
N LEU A 370 3.48 -5.47 0.47
CA LEU A 370 4.24 -4.68 1.45
C LEU A 370 5.31 -5.54 2.14
N GLU A 371 4.96 -6.74 2.60
CA GLU A 371 5.93 -7.67 3.19
C GLU A 371 6.99 -8.12 2.18
N PHE A 372 6.61 -8.37 0.93
CA PHE A 372 7.56 -8.75 -0.12
C PHE A 372 8.56 -7.63 -0.45
N ARG A 373 8.09 -6.39 -0.59
CA ARG A 373 8.90 -5.29 -1.13
C ARG A 373 9.62 -4.47 -0.09
N LEU A 374 9.08 -4.42 1.12
CA LEU A 374 9.57 -3.51 2.16
C LEU A 374 10.21 -4.26 3.33
N ARG A 375 9.85 -5.52 3.59
CA ARG A 375 10.48 -6.26 4.69
C ARG A 375 11.91 -6.66 4.32
N ARG A 376 12.84 -6.43 5.24
CA ARG A 376 14.17 -7.05 5.18
C ARG A 376 14.04 -8.51 5.57
N HIS A 377 14.48 -9.41 4.70
CA HIS A 377 14.53 -10.84 4.95
C HIS A 377 15.98 -11.23 5.18
N GLU A 378 16.32 -11.57 6.42
CA GLU A 378 17.68 -11.98 6.78
C GLU A 378 17.79 -13.50 6.80
N LEU A 379 18.79 -14.00 6.09
CA LEU A 379 19.15 -15.41 6.06
C LEU A 379 20.35 -15.62 7.00
N THR A 380 20.13 -16.37 8.07
CA THR A 380 21.12 -16.55 9.15
C THR A 380 21.62 -17.99 9.16
N PRO A 381 22.88 -18.23 8.73
CA PRO A 381 23.54 -19.52 8.91
C PRO A 381 24.13 -19.63 10.33
N ALA A 382 23.92 -20.76 11.00
CA ALA A 382 24.54 -21.12 12.27
C ALA A 382 24.99 -22.59 12.23
N PRO A 383 25.97 -23.03 13.06
CA PRO A 383 26.28 -24.45 13.19
C PRO A 383 25.04 -25.25 13.58
N ASP A 384 24.78 -26.38 12.91
CA ASP A 384 23.69 -27.28 13.30
C ASP A 384 24.05 -28.00 14.61
N PRO A 385 23.27 -27.84 15.70
CA PRO A 385 23.57 -28.48 16.97
C PRO A 385 23.43 -30.01 16.94
N ASN A 386 22.69 -30.55 15.96
CA ASN A 386 22.37 -31.97 15.86
C ASN A 386 23.24 -32.72 14.85
N VAL A 387 23.88 -32.00 13.91
CA VAL A 387 24.66 -32.61 12.81
C VAL A 387 26.04 -31.97 12.72
N PRO A 388 27.10 -32.64 13.24
CA PRO A 388 28.46 -32.11 13.20
C PRO A 388 28.93 -31.76 11.78
N GLY A 389 29.32 -30.51 11.57
CA GLY A 389 29.80 -30.01 10.27
C GLY A 389 28.71 -29.55 9.30
N ALA A 390 27.44 -29.58 9.69
CA ALA A 390 26.34 -28.96 8.95
C ALA A 390 26.03 -27.55 9.48
N LEU A 391 25.28 -26.79 8.66
CA LEU A 391 24.72 -25.50 9.04
C LEU A 391 23.21 -25.63 9.20
N LEU A 392 22.65 -24.98 10.22
CA LEU A 392 21.25 -24.64 10.29
C LEU A 392 21.07 -23.24 9.70
N VAL A 393 20.37 -23.13 8.59
CA VAL A 393 20.09 -21.86 7.92
C VAL A 393 18.66 -21.46 8.22
N SER A 394 18.46 -20.24 8.70
CA SER A 394 17.16 -19.78 9.20
C SER A 394 16.78 -18.41 8.68
N TRP A 395 15.47 -18.15 8.56
CA TRP A 395 14.91 -16.85 8.19
C TRP A 395 13.47 -16.74 8.70
N SER A 396 12.94 -15.51 8.78
CA SER A 396 11.54 -15.27 9.18
C SER A 396 10.58 -15.51 8.02
N GLY A 397 9.85 -16.64 8.04
CA GLY A 397 8.87 -16.99 7.02
C GLY A 397 7.56 -16.25 7.18
N ARG A 398 7.29 -15.28 6.31
CA ARG A 398 6.01 -14.55 6.25
C ARG A 398 4.96 -15.30 5.44
N GLU A 399 3.71 -15.21 5.90
CA GLU A 399 2.55 -15.74 5.20
C GLU A 399 2.47 -15.24 3.76
N GLN A 400 2.01 -16.11 2.87
CA GLN A 400 1.82 -15.83 1.44
C GLN A 400 3.09 -15.38 0.68
N LEU A 401 4.28 -15.53 1.26
CA LEU A 401 5.54 -15.46 0.54
C LEU A 401 6.11 -16.85 0.35
N ARG A 402 6.66 -17.09 -0.84
CA ARG A 402 7.36 -18.31 -1.23
C ARG A 402 8.86 -18.08 -1.14
N TYR A 403 9.55 -19.05 -0.55
CA TYR A 403 10.98 -19.01 -0.31
C TYR A 403 11.67 -20.17 -1.03
N ARG A 404 12.73 -19.85 -1.76
CA ARG A 404 13.63 -20.82 -2.40
C ARG A 404 15.04 -20.59 -1.90
N HIS A 405 15.50 -21.47 -1.02
CA HIS A 405 16.88 -21.43 -0.53
C HIS A 405 17.78 -22.11 -1.56
N GLN A 406 18.80 -21.41 -2.02
CA GLN A 406 19.80 -21.95 -2.94
C GLN A 406 21.20 -21.83 -2.37
N THR A 407 22.05 -22.79 -2.71
CA THR A 407 23.47 -22.77 -2.36
C THR A 407 24.36 -22.79 -3.60
N SER A 408 25.57 -22.26 -3.46
CA SER A 408 26.60 -22.30 -4.50
C SER A 408 27.97 -22.47 -3.87
N VAL A 409 28.91 -23.09 -4.59
CA VAL A 409 30.33 -23.14 -4.21
C VAL A 409 31.17 -22.10 -4.96
N ASN A 410 30.62 -21.50 -6.03
CA ASN A 410 31.37 -20.68 -7.00
C ASN A 410 30.65 -19.39 -7.41
N LEU A 411 29.51 -19.05 -6.78
CA LEU A 411 28.64 -17.90 -7.11
C LEU A 411 28.04 -17.90 -8.52
N THR A 412 28.25 -18.96 -9.30
CA THR A 412 27.81 -19.05 -10.71
C THR A 412 26.71 -20.10 -10.84
N ASN A 413 26.94 -21.29 -10.30
CA ASN A 413 25.99 -22.39 -10.33
C ASN A 413 25.28 -22.46 -8.99
N TRP A 414 23.95 -22.30 -9.02
CA TRP A 414 23.10 -22.31 -7.83
C TRP A 414 22.23 -23.56 -7.80
N THR A 415 22.17 -24.22 -6.64
CA THR A 415 21.39 -25.45 -6.43
C THR A 415 20.35 -25.22 -5.34
N GLN A 416 19.08 -25.43 -5.67
CA GLN A 416 17.99 -25.35 -4.71
C GLN A 416 18.10 -26.42 -3.63
N GLN A 417 17.87 -26.01 -2.38
CA GLN A 417 17.86 -26.87 -1.21
C GLN A 417 16.41 -27.16 -0.83
N GLY A 418 15.97 -28.40 -1.05
CA GLY A 418 14.60 -28.83 -0.78
C GLY A 418 13.56 -28.23 -1.73
N ASP A 419 12.30 -28.37 -1.35
CA ASP A 419 11.16 -27.81 -2.09
C ASP A 419 10.95 -26.34 -1.74
N ASP A 420 10.12 -25.66 -2.55
CA ASP A 420 9.66 -24.31 -2.26
C ASP A 420 8.91 -24.28 -0.91
N ILE A 421 9.22 -23.31 -0.06
CA ILE A 421 8.57 -23.17 1.26
C ILE A 421 7.62 -22.00 1.24
N ILE A 422 6.36 -22.22 1.62
CA ILE A 422 5.41 -21.15 1.87
C ILE A 422 5.50 -20.76 3.34
N GLY A 423 5.77 -19.48 3.63
CA GLY A 423 5.86 -19.01 5.00
C GLY A 423 4.51 -19.07 5.73
N GLN A 424 4.58 -19.21 7.05
CA GLN A 424 3.42 -19.35 7.94
C GLN A 424 3.47 -18.36 9.12
N GLY A 425 4.15 -17.22 8.94
CA GLY A 425 4.35 -16.23 10.00
C GLY A 425 5.35 -16.64 11.09
N ALA A 426 6.18 -17.65 10.84
CA ALA A 426 7.09 -18.25 11.81
C ALA A 426 8.53 -18.35 11.29
N LEU A 427 9.48 -18.58 12.19
CA LEU A 427 10.87 -18.87 11.83
C LEU A 427 10.94 -20.17 11.04
N ILE A 428 11.57 -20.13 9.87
CA ILE A 428 11.90 -21.31 9.07
C ILE A 428 13.36 -21.65 9.35
N SER A 429 13.68 -22.93 9.50
CA SER A 429 15.04 -23.42 9.70
C SER A 429 15.28 -24.70 8.91
N LEU A 430 16.32 -24.70 8.09
CA LEU A 430 16.70 -25.84 7.25
C LEU A 430 18.13 -26.28 7.53
N PRO A 431 18.37 -27.59 7.75
CA PRO A 431 19.71 -28.12 7.80
C PRO A 431 20.33 -28.13 6.40
N VAL A 432 21.58 -27.72 6.30
CA VAL A 432 22.36 -27.67 5.07
C VAL A 432 23.68 -28.38 5.32
N VAL A 433 23.92 -29.47 4.57
CA VAL A 433 25.19 -30.17 4.61
C VAL A 433 26.21 -29.39 3.78
N LEU A 434 27.30 -28.98 4.43
CA LEU A 434 28.38 -28.28 3.73
C LEU A 434 29.05 -29.21 2.71
N PRO A 435 29.40 -28.70 1.52
CA PRO A 435 30.12 -29.48 0.53
C PRO A 435 31.58 -29.74 1.00
N PRO A 436 32.30 -30.71 0.40
CA PRO A 436 33.65 -31.10 0.83
C PRO A 436 34.65 -29.95 0.94
N GLU A 437 34.48 -28.91 0.13
CA GLU A 437 35.28 -27.68 0.10
C GLU A 437 35.08 -26.81 1.36
N LYS A 438 34.14 -27.17 2.24
CA LYS A 438 33.77 -26.44 3.48
C LYS A 438 33.45 -24.97 3.23
N ARG A 439 32.99 -24.65 2.03
CA ARG A 439 32.59 -23.31 1.61
C ARG A 439 31.28 -23.40 0.85
N SER A 440 30.30 -22.63 1.29
CA SER A 440 29.03 -22.45 0.58
C SER A 440 28.59 -20.99 0.66
N PHE A 441 28.09 -20.50 -0.46
CA PHE A 441 27.33 -19.26 -0.56
C PHE A 441 25.86 -19.61 -0.50
N HIS A 442 25.07 -18.77 0.14
CA HIS A 442 23.64 -18.99 0.33
C HIS A 442 22.89 -17.78 -0.22
N GLN A 443 21.80 -18.04 -0.93
CA GLN A 443 20.84 -17.00 -1.29
C GLN A 443 19.43 -17.49 -1.01
N LEU A 444 18.59 -16.54 -0.64
CA LEU A 444 17.17 -16.74 -0.44
C LEU A 444 16.44 -15.98 -1.54
N LEU A 445 15.85 -16.70 -2.48
CA LEU A 445 14.93 -16.10 -3.45
C LEU A 445 13.54 -16.06 -2.81
N ILE A 446 12.88 -14.92 -2.93
CA ILE A 446 11.59 -14.66 -2.30
C ILE A 446 10.68 -14.13 -3.39
N ASP A 447 9.48 -14.68 -3.47
CA ASP A 447 8.44 -14.22 -4.39
C ASP A 447 7.09 -14.21 -3.67
N PRO A 448 6.17 -13.29 -3.99
CA PRO A 448 4.80 -13.40 -3.53
C PRO A 448 4.20 -14.70 -4.08
N VAL A 449 3.47 -15.43 -3.25
CA VAL A 449 2.66 -16.55 -3.73
C VAL A 449 1.65 -15.99 -4.71
N PRO A 450 1.58 -16.50 -5.96
CA PRO A 450 0.57 -16.07 -6.92
C PRO A 450 -0.82 -16.21 -6.30
N ALA A 451 -1.74 -15.30 -6.62
CA ALA A 451 -3.13 -15.51 -6.27
C ALA A 451 -3.54 -16.87 -6.87
N PRO A 452 -3.97 -17.84 -6.06
CA PRO A 452 -4.23 -19.17 -6.59
C PRO A 452 -5.49 -19.13 -7.46
N ALA A 453 -5.32 -19.14 -8.78
CA ALA A 453 -6.40 -19.05 -9.76
C ALA A 453 -7.46 -20.18 -9.62
N SER A 454 -7.11 -21.26 -8.92
CA SER A 454 -7.94 -22.43 -8.65
C SER A 454 -8.29 -22.62 -7.16
N ASP A 455 -8.00 -21.64 -6.30
CA ASP A 455 -8.43 -21.70 -4.90
C ASP A 455 -9.87 -21.20 -4.81
N LEU A 456 -10.74 -21.96 -4.16
CA LEU A 456 -12.14 -21.61 -3.92
C LEU A 456 -12.30 -20.23 -3.25
N LEU A 457 -11.30 -19.78 -2.47
CA LEU A 457 -11.26 -18.44 -1.88
C LEU A 457 -11.11 -17.31 -2.92
N TYR A 458 -10.59 -17.64 -4.11
CA TYR A 458 -10.22 -16.74 -5.21
C TYR A 458 -10.95 -17.07 -6.53
N GLU A 459 -11.64 -18.22 -6.65
CA GLU A 459 -12.37 -18.61 -7.85
C GLU A 459 -13.41 -17.56 -8.26
N SER A 460 -13.53 -17.33 -9.57
CA SER A 460 -14.52 -16.47 -10.26
C SER A 460 -14.44 -14.95 -10.04
N PHE A 461 -13.38 -14.43 -9.42
CA PHE A 461 -13.32 -13.02 -9.02
C PHE A 461 -12.20 -12.19 -9.68
N PHE A 462 -11.41 -12.77 -10.59
CA PHE A 462 -10.25 -12.11 -11.21
C PHE A 462 -10.36 -12.11 -12.73
N LEU A 463 -10.37 -10.91 -13.34
CA LEU A 463 -9.79 -10.72 -14.66
C LEU A 463 -8.33 -10.29 -14.45
N GLU A 464 -7.46 -11.22 -14.08
CA GLU A 464 -6.02 -10.94 -14.03
C GLU A 464 -5.54 -10.70 -15.47
N TYR A 465 -5.28 -9.44 -15.81
CA TYR A 465 -4.59 -9.12 -17.06
C TYR A 465 -3.08 -9.08 -16.78
N GLY A 466 -2.44 -10.24 -16.99
CA GLY A 466 -1.06 -10.35 -17.45
C GLY A 466 -0.04 -10.89 -16.45
N ASP A 467 0.22 -12.20 -16.53
CA ASP A 467 1.60 -12.69 -16.56
C ASP A 467 2.26 -12.07 -17.81
N PHE A 468 2.90 -10.90 -17.66
CA PHE A 468 3.66 -10.24 -18.71
C PHE A 468 5.05 -10.91 -18.87
N SER A 469 5.08 -12.24 -18.87
CA SER A 469 6.26 -12.98 -19.27
C SER A 469 6.36 -13.01 -20.79
N LEU A 470 7.34 -12.27 -21.30
CA LEU A 470 8.51 -12.85 -21.98
C LEU A 470 9.74 -12.00 -21.70
#